data_AF-A0A7R8ZYX6-F1
#
_entry.id   AF-A0A7R8ZYX6-F1
#
_cell.length_a   1.000
_cell.length_b   1.000
_cell.length_c   1.000
_cell.angle_alpha   90.00
_cell.angle_beta   90.00
_cell.angle_gamma   90.00
#
_symmetry.space_group_name_H-M   'P 1'
#
loop_
_entity.id
_entity.type
_entity.pdbx_description
1 polymer ?
#
loop_
_entity_poly.entity_id
_entity_poly.type
_entity_poly.pdbx_seq_one_letter_code
_entity_poly.pdbx_strand_id
1 'polypeptide(L)'
;ERAVFRMFFPLRVRGVVRAPWRRGFHSAAAASSAAAARKRVELDDVVSEHSPETNIHGFKVLRTEKIQELALVAVYLQHVKTGALYLHCARNDRNNVFGVGFR
;
A
#
# COMPACT_ATOMS: atom_id res chain seq x y z
N GLU A 1 59.32 -3.56 -34.39
CA GLU A 1 60.76 -3.67 -34.05
C GLU A 1 60.94 -3.70 -32.53
N ARG A 2 62.08 -4.23 -32.10
CA ARG A 2 62.43 -4.62 -30.72
C ARG A 2 63.15 -3.49 -29.97
N ALA A 3 62.89 -3.37 -28.66
CA ALA A 3 63.82 -3.05 -27.56
C ALA A 3 62.95 -2.85 -26.29
N VAL A 4 62.93 -3.69 -25.23
CA VAL A 4 63.92 -4.30 -24.33
C VAL A 4 64.57 -3.31 -23.34
N PHE A 5 63.99 -3.32 -22.12
CA PHE A 5 64.57 -3.30 -20.76
C PHE A 5 65.37 -2.09 -20.22
N ARG A 6 64.89 -1.55 -19.09
CA ARG A 6 65.39 -1.85 -17.71
C ARG A 6 64.54 -1.08 -16.67
N MET A 7 63.82 -1.80 -15.81
CA MET A 7 64.14 -2.06 -14.40
C MET A 7 64.24 -0.81 -13.53
N PHE A 8 63.29 -0.62 -12.60
CA PHE A 8 63.57 -0.29 -11.20
C PHE A 8 62.34 -0.59 -10.34
N PHE A 9 62.46 -1.61 -9.48
CA PHE A 9 61.55 -1.86 -8.37
C PHE A 9 61.71 -0.75 -7.32
N PRO A 10 60.65 -0.43 -6.58
CA PRO A 10 60.78 -0.64 -5.14
C PRO A 10 59.62 -1.46 -4.58
N LEU A 11 59.99 -2.49 -3.82
CA LEU A 11 59.13 -3.14 -2.83
C LEU A 11 58.53 -2.05 -1.93
N ARG A 12 57.19 -1.95 -1.89
CA ARG A 12 56.50 -1.28 -0.79
C ARG A 12 55.62 -2.29 -0.05
N VAL A 13 56.20 -2.72 1.06
CA VAL A 13 55.67 -3.35 2.27
C VAL A 13 54.14 -3.45 2.36
N ARG A 14 53.67 -4.70 2.52
CA ARG A 14 52.31 -5.05 2.93
C ARG A 14 51.97 -4.44 4.29
N GLY A 15 51.14 -3.41 4.31
CA GLY A 15 50.39 -3.00 5.48
C GLY A 15 49.05 -3.70 5.53
N VAL A 16 48.97 -4.87 6.18
CA VAL A 16 47.69 -5.48 6.56
C VAL A 16 47.15 -4.70 7.74
N VAL A 17 46.24 -3.76 7.50
CA VAL A 17 45.41 -3.20 8.56
C VAL A 17 44.24 -4.15 8.77
N ARG A 18 44.36 -5.02 9.78
CA ARG A 18 43.25 -5.83 10.28
C ARG A 18 42.22 -4.87 10.90
N ALA A 19 41.15 -4.57 10.18
CA ALA A 19 39.96 -3.99 10.77
C ALA A 19 39.34 -5.02 11.72
N PRO A 20 39.13 -4.73 13.02
CA PRO A 20 38.33 -5.59 13.86
C PRO A 20 36.88 -5.46 13.41
N TRP A 21 36.39 -6.46 12.68
CA TRP A 21 34.96 -6.66 12.47
C TRP A 21 34.30 -6.87 13.83
N ARG A 22 33.83 -5.78 14.45
CA ARG A 22 32.86 -5.86 15.53
C ARG A 22 31.57 -6.35 14.92
N ARG A 23 31.28 -7.65 15.06
CA ARG A 23 29.92 -8.19 14.94
C ARG A 23 29.10 -7.65 16.10
N GLY A 24 28.66 -6.42 15.97
CA GLY A 24 27.48 -5.95 16.69
C GLY A 24 26.27 -6.61 16.02
N PHE A 25 25.62 -7.52 16.72
CA PHE A 25 24.24 -7.83 16.40
C PHE A 25 23.47 -6.53 16.55
N HIS A 26 23.16 -5.87 15.43
CA HIS A 26 22.12 -4.86 15.44
C HIS A 26 20.85 -5.61 15.78
N SER A 27 20.43 -5.53 17.05
CA SER A 27 19.04 -5.75 17.41
C SER A 27 18.24 -4.90 16.44
N ALA A 28 17.52 -5.55 15.53
CA ALA A 28 16.45 -4.92 14.78
C ALA A 28 15.39 -4.59 15.82
N ALA A 29 15.60 -3.48 16.53
CA ALA A 29 14.59 -2.87 17.37
C ALA A 29 13.34 -2.77 16.51
N ALA A 30 12.32 -3.50 16.96
CA ALA A 30 11.01 -3.70 16.38
C ALA A 30 10.75 -2.79 15.18
N ALA A 31 10.59 -3.38 13.99
CA ALA A 31 9.89 -2.72 12.91
C ALA A 31 8.63 -2.11 13.53
N SER A 32 8.65 -0.79 13.67
CA SER A 32 7.60 -0.07 14.38
C SER A 32 6.32 -0.47 13.69
N SER A 33 5.35 -0.91 14.47
CA SER A 33 4.03 -1.29 13.99
C SER A 33 3.38 -0.05 13.39
N ALA A 34 3.75 0.29 12.16
CA ALA A 34 3.07 1.22 11.27
C ALA A 34 1.78 0.57 10.73
N ALA A 35 1.21 -0.38 11.47
CA ALA A 35 -0.23 -0.54 11.55
C ALA A 35 -0.78 0.67 12.31
N ALA A 36 -0.66 1.85 11.70
CA ALA A 36 -1.34 3.06 12.11
C ALA A 36 -2.79 2.67 12.41
N ALA A 37 -3.26 3.03 13.60
CA ALA A 37 -4.63 2.79 14.04
C ALA A 37 -5.58 3.39 12.99
N ARG A 38 -6.02 2.55 12.02
CA ARG A 38 -7.00 2.96 11.03
C ARG A 38 -8.24 3.30 11.83
N LYS A 39 -8.67 4.57 11.75
CA LYS A 39 -9.91 5.04 12.38
C LYS A 39 -10.98 3.99 12.07
N ARG A 40 -11.59 3.43 13.12
CA ARG A 40 -12.74 2.56 12.95
C ARG A 40 -13.81 3.42 12.28
N VAL A 41 -14.10 3.12 11.02
CA VAL A 41 -15.22 3.74 10.31
C VAL A 41 -16.46 3.04 10.84
N GLU A 42 -17.30 3.76 11.56
CA GLU A 42 -18.59 3.23 11.98
C GLU A 42 -19.50 3.16 10.74
N LEU A 43 -20.33 2.13 10.66
CA LEU A 43 -21.19 1.92 9.48
C LEU A 43 -22.16 3.09 9.28
N ASP A 44 -22.54 3.77 10.35
CA ASP A 44 -23.43 4.94 10.30
C ASP A 44 -22.75 6.17 9.69
N ASP A 45 -21.42 6.30 9.83
CA ASP A 45 -20.66 7.38 9.19
C ASP A 45 -20.73 7.23 7.67
N VAL A 46 -20.54 6.01 7.14
CA VAL A 46 -20.62 5.70 5.70
C VAL A 46 -21.98 6.06 5.11
N VAL A 47 -23.06 5.76 5.86
CA VAL A 47 -24.42 6.09 5.41
C VAL A 47 -24.60 7.61 5.32
N SER A 48 -24.10 8.34 6.31
CA SER A 48 -24.22 9.81 6.36
C SER A 48 -23.37 10.52 5.29
N GLU A 49 -22.18 10.01 5.00
CA GLU A 49 -21.27 10.54 3.99
C GLU A 49 -21.77 10.25 2.56
N HIS A 50 -22.64 9.26 2.39
CA HIS A 50 -23.16 8.84 1.08
C HIS A 50 -24.67 9.07 0.99
N SER A 51 -25.06 10.32 1.25
CA SER A 51 -26.41 10.80 0.98
C SER A 51 -26.75 10.62 -0.51
N PRO A 52 -27.99 10.19 -0.83
CA PRO A 52 -28.44 10.09 -2.21
C PRO A 52 -28.21 11.40 -2.96
N GLU A 53 -27.82 11.27 -4.24
CA GLU A 53 -27.50 12.38 -5.15
C GLU A 53 -26.14 13.09 -4.96
N THR A 54 -25.30 12.64 -4.03
CA THR A 54 -23.91 13.09 -3.97
C THR A 54 -23.15 12.60 -5.21
N ASN A 55 -22.43 13.50 -5.89
CA ASN A 55 -21.53 13.15 -6.99
C ASN A 55 -20.11 12.92 -6.45
N ILE A 56 -19.66 11.68 -6.56
CA ILE A 56 -18.35 11.25 -6.07
C ILE A 56 -17.55 10.79 -7.28
N HIS A 57 -16.56 11.57 -7.69
CA HIS A 57 -15.66 11.25 -8.80
C HIS A 57 -16.38 10.80 -10.10
N GLY A 58 -17.51 11.41 -10.42
CA GLY A 58 -18.30 11.07 -11.61
C GLY A 58 -19.31 9.93 -11.41
N PHE A 59 -19.48 9.44 -10.18
CA PHE A 59 -20.52 8.49 -9.81
C PHE A 59 -21.64 9.20 -9.05
N LYS A 60 -22.89 8.89 -9.39
CA LYS A 60 -24.08 9.26 -8.61
C LYS A 60 -24.43 8.12 -7.66
N VAL A 61 -24.60 8.44 -6.38
CA VAL A 61 -25.18 7.50 -5.39
C VAL A 61 -26.67 7.35 -5.67
N LEU A 62 -27.09 6.12 -5.97
CA LEU A 62 -28.49 5.77 -6.24
C LEU A 62 -29.20 5.30 -4.97
N ARG A 63 -28.54 4.46 -4.17
CA ARG A 63 -29.11 3.86 -2.96
C ARG A 63 -28.00 3.54 -1.97
N THR A 64 -28.31 3.72 -0.69
CA THR A 64 -27.44 3.36 0.42
C THR A 64 -28.26 2.54 1.41
N GLU A 65 -27.80 1.33 1.73
CA GLU A 65 -28.53 0.39 2.59
C GLU A 65 -27.64 -0.20 3.66
N LYS A 66 -28.12 -0.19 4.91
CA LYS A 66 -27.47 -0.90 6.00
C LYS A 66 -28.06 -2.30 6.10
N ILE A 67 -27.24 -3.32 5.89
CA ILE A 67 -27.64 -4.74 5.99
C ILE A 67 -27.08 -5.28 7.30
N GLN A 68 -27.93 -5.34 8.33
CA GLN A 68 -27.52 -5.66 9.69
C GLN A 68 -27.08 -7.12 9.81
N GLU A 69 -27.75 -8.03 9.11
CA GLU A 69 -27.47 -9.46 9.09
C GLU A 69 -26.06 -9.78 8.59
N LEU A 70 -25.52 -8.92 7.71
CA LEU A 70 -24.18 -9.04 7.14
C LEU A 70 -23.17 -8.06 7.77
N ALA A 71 -23.62 -7.21 8.70
CA ALA A 71 -22.84 -6.15 9.33
C ALA A 71 -22.06 -5.29 8.30
N LEU A 72 -22.73 -4.88 7.22
CA LEU A 72 -22.15 -4.04 6.16
C LEU A 72 -23.13 -2.99 5.66
N VAL A 73 -22.60 -2.00 4.94
CA VAL A 73 -23.39 -1.00 4.20
C VAL A 73 -23.16 -1.20 2.71
N ALA A 74 -24.24 -1.42 1.97
CA ALA A 74 -24.23 -1.52 0.52
C ALA A 74 -24.56 -0.16 -0.10
N VAL A 75 -23.67 0.36 -0.93
CA VAL A 75 -23.84 1.63 -1.64
C VAL A 75 -23.86 1.33 -3.13
N TYR A 76 -24.99 1.62 -3.75
CA TYR A 76 -25.22 1.41 -5.16
C TYR A 76 -25.00 2.72 -5.91
N LEU A 77 -24.06 2.71 -6.86
CA LEU A 77 -23.67 3.88 -7.62
C LEU A 77 -23.75 3.62 -9.13
N GLN A 78 -23.92 4.71 -9.88
CA GLN A 78 -23.87 4.69 -11.33
C GLN A 78 -22.94 5.78 -11.84
N HIS A 79 -22.02 5.42 -12.74
CA HIS A 79 -21.15 6.39 -13.38
C HIS A 79 -21.95 7.25 -14.35
N VAL A 80 -21.89 8.58 -14.18
CA VAL A 80 -22.73 9.54 -14.92
C VAL A 80 -22.44 9.51 -16.41
N LYS A 81 -21.18 9.35 -16.82
CA LYS A 81 -20.78 9.43 -18.24
C LYS A 81 -21.01 8.13 -19.01
N THR A 82 -20.73 6.98 -18.39
CA THR A 82 -20.76 5.67 -19.09
C THR A 82 -21.97 4.82 -18.71
N GLY A 83 -22.71 5.19 -17.67
CA GLY A 83 -23.79 4.38 -17.12
C GLY A 83 -23.33 3.13 -16.38
N ALA A 84 -22.03 2.91 -16.21
CA ALA A 84 -21.48 1.74 -15.54
C ALA A 84 -21.99 1.65 -14.09
N LEU A 85 -22.41 0.46 -13.69
CA LEU A 85 -22.93 0.18 -12.36
C LEU A 85 -21.80 -0.20 -11.42
N TYR A 86 -21.86 0.28 -10.18
CA TYR A 86 -20.88 0.02 -9.14
C TYR A 86 -21.58 -0.29 -7.83
N LEU A 87 -21.14 -1.35 -7.15
CA LEU A 87 -21.63 -1.73 -5.82
C LEU A 87 -20.46 -1.69 -4.84
N HIS A 88 -20.52 -0.76 -3.90
CA HIS A 88 -19.58 -0.70 -2.79
C HIS A 88 -20.18 -1.41 -1.56
N CYS A 89 -19.46 -2.36 -1.01
CA CYS A 89 -19.84 -3.01 0.25
C CYS A 89 -18.85 -2.57 1.34
N ALA A 90 -19.23 -1.57 2.12
CA ALA A 90 -18.43 -1.06 3.22
C ALA A 90 -18.57 -1.96 4.44
N ARG A 91 -17.45 -2.49 4.91
CA ARG A 91 -17.35 -3.34 6.09
C ARG A 91 -16.01 -3.10 6.79
N ASN A 92 -15.95 -3.32 8.09
CA ASN A 92 -14.70 -3.33 8.84
C ASN A 92 -13.93 -4.65 8.60
N ASP A 93 -13.48 -4.85 7.38
CA ASP A 93 -12.63 -5.97 6.96
C ASP A 93 -11.37 -5.43 6.29
N ARG A 94 -10.22 -6.08 6.52
CA ARG A 94 -8.94 -5.70 5.90
C ARG A 94 -8.75 -6.37 4.54
N ASN A 95 -9.44 -7.49 4.30
CA ASN A 95 -9.34 -8.23 3.06
C ASN A 95 -10.28 -7.62 2.01
N ASN A 96 -9.81 -6.56 1.35
CA ASN A 96 -10.57 -5.89 0.31
C ASN A 96 -10.57 -6.70 -0.99
N VAL A 97 -11.69 -6.67 -1.70
CA VAL A 97 -11.85 -7.30 -3.01
C VAL A 97 -12.49 -6.34 -3.99
N PHE A 98 -12.11 -6.45 -5.26
CA PHE A 98 -12.75 -5.75 -6.37
C PHE A 98 -12.93 -6.74 -7.53
N GLY A 99 -14.06 -6.63 -8.22
CA GLY A 99 -14.39 -7.45 -9.38
C GLY A 99 -15.12 -6.62 -10.43
N VAL A 100 -14.93 -6.98 -11.69
CA VAL A 100 -15.61 -6.37 -12.84
C VAL A 100 -16.19 -7.47 -13.72
N GLY A 101 -17.43 -7.33 -14.12
CA GLY A 101 -18.13 -8.26 -15.01
C GLY A 101 -18.54 -7.55 -16.30
N PHE A 102 -18.32 -8.22 -17.42
CA PHE A 102 -18.88 -7.84 -18.72
C PHE A 102 -19.96 -8.87 -19.08
N ARG A 103 -21.09 -8.38 -19.59
CA ARG A 103 -22.16 -9.24 -20.12
C ARG A 103 -21.94 -9.51 -21.59
#